data_AF-A0A964BSG6-F1
#
_entry.id   AF-A0A964BSG6-F1
#
_cell.length_a   1.000
_cell.length_b   1.000
_cell.length_c   1.000
_cell.angle_alpha   90.00
_cell.angle_beta   90.00
_cell.angle_gamma   90.00
#
_symmetry.space_group_name_H-M   'P 1'
#
loop_
_entity.id
_entity.type
_entity.pdbx_description
1 polymer ?
#
loop_
_entity_poly.entity_id
_entity_poly.type
_entity_poly.pdbx_seq_one_letter_code
_entity_poly.pdbx_strand_id
1 'polypeptide(L)'
;MTNLKQLPKPNSDISDYEWGITPNTVKAIIERLQQLLQQKQQNLDTLHQENKWLREQLDLRLDRPNRAYTPPVPEILLWAAMGLILTVAGTFLPASSFAAPWSWFGDGFGIQTLGVSYQVGAVLLTACLGGKNAALLSQIAYVLLGLTGLPVFDRGGGLEYLQQPNFGYLIGFIVGAWLCGWLAFQTLVKFSSLIASCLVGLLGIHLVGLIYLVGMYLTTGLGSSIDSLWQGIVVYSLQPFPGQIAVVCAVSLVAFVMRKAMFT
;
A
#
# COMPACT_ATOMS: atom_id res chain seq x y z
N MET A 1 -40.87 -45.82 61.18
CA MET A 1 -41.55 -44.92 60.22
C MET A 1 -40.49 -44.01 59.64
N THR A 2 -40.04 -44.32 58.42
CA THR A 2 -38.88 -43.73 57.75
C THR A 2 -39.21 -42.30 57.31
N ASN A 3 -38.40 -41.35 57.76
CA ASN A 3 -38.51 -39.93 57.43
C ASN A 3 -38.07 -39.73 55.96
N LEU A 4 -38.97 -39.98 55.01
CA LEU A 4 -38.74 -39.71 53.59
C LEU A 4 -38.82 -38.19 53.39
N LYS A 5 -37.65 -37.56 53.23
CA LYS A 5 -37.52 -36.19 52.71
C LYS A 5 -38.40 -36.10 51.45
N GLN A 6 -39.47 -35.32 51.52
CA GLN A 6 -40.35 -35.13 50.37
C GLN A 6 -39.54 -34.48 49.24
N LEU A 7 -39.40 -35.20 48.12
CA LEU A 7 -38.74 -34.67 46.94
C LEU A 7 -39.58 -33.50 46.38
N PRO A 8 -38.95 -32.37 46.03
CA PRO A 8 -39.65 -31.22 45.47
C PRO A 8 -40.28 -31.59 44.11
N LYS A 9 -41.41 -30.97 43.79
CA LYS A 9 -42.09 -31.19 42.50
C LYS A 9 -41.26 -30.65 41.33
N PRO A 10 -41.23 -31.33 40.19
CA PRO A 10 -40.33 -31.00 39.08
C PRO A 10 -40.83 -29.84 38.21
N ASN A 11 -42.13 -29.50 38.28
CA ASN A 11 -42.76 -28.39 37.55
C ASN A 11 -43.90 -27.80 38.39
N SER A 12 -44.20 -26.51 38.23
CA SER A 12 -45.33 -25.81 38.86
C SER A 12 -46.69 -26.31 38.41
N ASP A 13 -46.77 -26.90 37.21
CA ASP A 13 -48.01 -27.39 36.60
C ASP A 13 -48.54 -28.68 37.24
N ILE A 14 -47.70 -29.36 38.04
CA ILE A 14 -48.09 -30.57 38.77
C ILE A 14 -48.65 -30.14 40.13
N SER A 15 -49.92 -30.49 40.39
CA SER A 15 -50.54 -30.19 41.68
C SER A 15 -49.92 -31.02 42.80
N ASP A 16 -49.98 -30.50 44.04
CA ASP A 16 -49.39 -31.19 45.19
C ASP A 16 -50.11 -32.53 45.49
N TYR A 17 -51.38 -32.65 45.09
CA TYR A 17 -52.13 -33.90 45.13
C TYR A 17 -51.58 -34.94 44.14
N GLU A 18 -51.41 -34.56 42.87
CA GLU A 18 -50.85 -35.45 41.82
C GLU A 18 -49.43 -35.90 42.17
N TRP A 19 -48.61 -34.99 42.69
CA TRP A 19 -47.28 -35.33 43.18
C TRP A 19 -47.31 -36.24 44.42
N GLY A 20 -48.30 -36.02 45.31
CA GLY A 20 -48.51 -36.84 46.50
C GLY A 20 -48.77 -38.31 46.20
N ILE A 21 -49.61 -38.59 45.19
CA ILE A 21 -49.99 -39.96 44.79
C ILE A 21 -48.98 -40.64 43.84
N THR A 22 -47.97 -39.92 43.34
CA THR A 22 -46.97 -40.46 42.41
C THR A 22 -46.07 -41.50 43.13
N PRO A 23 -45.87 -42.71 42.57
CA PRO A 23 -45.02 -43.73 43.17
C PRO A 23 -43.56 -43.28 43.37
N ASN A 24 -42.94 -43.71 44.46
CA ASN A 24 -41.55 -43.32 44.80
C ASN A 24 -40.52 -43.73 43.73
N THR A 25 -40.75 -44.84 43.03
CA THR A 25 -39.91 -45.28 41.90
C THR A 25 -39.95 -44.28 40.73
N VAL A 26 -41.12 -43.73 40.44
CA VAL A 26 -41.30 -42.69 39.40
C VAL A 26 -40.64 -41.39 39.84
N LYS A 27 -40.79 -40.98 41.11
CA LYS A 27 -40.11 -39.80 41.67
C LYS A 27 -38.59 -39.89 41.54
N ALA A 28 -38.00 -41.05 41.84
CA ALA A 28 -36.56 -41.28 41.71
C ALA A 28 -36.07 -41.23 40.24
N ILE A 29 -36.87 -41.72 39.29
CA ILE A 29 -36.57 -41.62 37.85
C ILE A 29 -36.61 -40.17 37.40
N ILE A 30 -37.64 -39.41 37.81
CA ILE A 30 -37.80 -37.99 37.50
C ILE A 30 -36.60 -37.20 38.03
N GLU A 31 -36.20 -37.43 39.28
CA GLU A 31 -35.03 -36.77 39.88
C GLU A 31 -33.75 -37.06 39.10
N ARG A 32 -33.52 -38.32 38.70
CA ARG A 32 -32.36 -38.70 37.89
C ARG A 32 -32.37 -38.02 36.51
N LEU A 33 -33.54 -37.91 35.88
CA LEU A 33 -33.67 -37.21 34.60
C LEU A 33 -33.45 -35.71 34.74
N GLN A 34 -33.93 -35.09 35.83
CA GLN A 34 -33.67 -33.67 36.12
C GLN A 34 -32.18 -33.41 36.34
N GLN A 35 -31.49 -34.27 37.10
CA GLN A 35 -30.04 -34.18 37.28
C GLN A 35 -29.29 -34.28 35.96
N LEU A 36 -29.67 -35.24 35.09
CA LEU A 36 -29.07 -35.39 33.76
C LEU A 36 -29.33 -34.18 32.86
N LEU A 37 -30.54 -33.61 32.88
CA LEU A 37 -30.87 -32.40 32.12
C LEU A 37 -30.04 -31.21 32.62
N GLN A 38 -29.91 -31.05 33.93
CA GLN A 38 -29.14 -29.96 34.53
C GLN A 38 -27.65 -30.10 34.21
N GLN A 39 -27.10 -31.31 34.22
CA GLN A 39 -25.73 -31.58 33.80
C GLN A 39 -25.51 -31.26 32.31
N LYS A 40 -26.46 -31.64 31.44
CA LYS A 40 -26.38 -31.32 30.01
C LYS A 40 -26.44 -29.81 29.76
N GLN A 41 -27.29 -29.08 30.48
CA GLN A 41 -27.39 -27.63 30.35
C GLN A 41 -26.08 -26.94 30.75
N GLN A 42 -25.48 -27.35 31.87
CA GLN A 42 -24.18 -26.84 32.30
C GLN A 42 -23.09 -27.08 31.26
N ASN A 43 -23.04 -28.27 30.65
CA ASN A 43 -22.10 -28.56 29.56
C ASN A 43 -22.35 -27.71 28.31
N LEU A 44 -23.61 -27.37 28.01
CA LEU A 44 -23.94 -26.52 26.87
C LEU A 44 -23.52 -25.07 27.11
N ASP A 45 -23.66 -24.60 28.34
CA ASP A 45 -23.29 -23.25 28.76
C ASP A 45 -21.76 -23.07 28.77
N THR A 46 -21.00 -24.08 29.23
CA THR A 46 -19.53 -24.07 29.16
C THR A 46 -19.04 -24.07 27.71
N LEU A 47 -19.62 -24.89 26.84
CA LEU A 47 -19.28 -24.88 25.40
C LEU A 47 -19.60 -23.53 24.74
N HIS A 48 -20.71 -22.88 25.11
CA HIS A 48 -21.02 -21.53 24.62
C HIS A 48 -19.99 -20.50 25.09
N GLN A 49 -19.55 -20.58 26.35
CA GLN A 49 -18.51 -19.70 26.88
C GLN A 49 -17.18 -19.92 26.19
N GLU A 50 -16.76 -21.17 25.97
CA GLU A 50 -15.55 -21.48 25.22
C GLU A 50 -15.64 -20.99 23.77
N ASN A 51 -16.77 -21.19 23.09
CA ASN A 51 -16.94 -20.71 21.72
C ASN A 51 -16.89 -19.19 21.65
N LYS A 52 -17.50 -18.51 22.62
CA LYS A 52 -17.44 -17.05 22.74
C LYS A 52 -16.02 -16.56 22.97
N TRP A 53 -15.29 -17.18 23.90
CA TRP A 53 -13.90 -16.85 24.19
C TRP A 53 -12.98 -17.09 22.98
N LEU A 54 -13.18 -18.19 22.25
CA LEU A 54 -12.44 -18.49 21.02
C LEU A 54 -12.73 -17.47 19.92
N ARG A 55 -13.98 -17.00 19.79
CA ARG A 55 -14.32 -15.92 18.85
C ARG A 55 -13.65 -14.61 19.23
N GLU A 56 -13.65 -14.23 20.50
CA GLU A 56 -12.96 -13.03 20.98
C GLU A 56 -11.44 -13.11 20.76
N GLN A 57 -10.82 -14.27 21.04
CA GLN A 57 -9.40 -14.52 20.73
C GLN A 57 -9.11 -14.45 19.23
N LEU A 58 -10.00 -15.00 18.41
CA LEU A 58 -9.87 -14.98 16.96
C LEU A 58 -10.02 -13.55 16.43
N ASP A 59 -10.99 -12.79 16.93
CA ASP A 59 -11.19 -11.38 16.60
C ASP A 59 -9.98 -10.55 17.00
N LEU A 60 -9.39 -10.77 18.18
CA LEU A 60 -8.14 -10.10 18.58
C LEU A 60 -6.93 -10.48 17.71
N ARG A 61 -6.89 -11.71 17.19
CA ARG A 61 -5.85 -12.13 16.23
C ARG A 61 -6.12 -11.66 14.80
N LEU A 62 -7.37 -11.44 14.42
CA LEU A 62 -7.79 -10.91 13.13
C LEU A 62 -7.69 -9.38 13.10
N ASP A 63 -7.90 -8.72 14.24
CA ASP A 63 -7.59 -7.31 14.50
C ASP A 63 -6.08 -7.11 14.69
N ARG A 64 -5.29 -7.86 13.90
CA ARG A 64 -4.00 -7.37 13.43
C ARG A 64 -4.24 -5.97 12.83
N PRO A 65 -3.25 -5.07 12.88
CA PRO A 65 -3.31 -3.70 12.32
C PRO A 65 -3.30 -3.70 10.78
N ASN A 66 -4.02 -4.64 10.15
CA ASN A 66 -4.03 -4.95 8.74
C ASN A 66 -5.38 -4.60 8.09
N ARG A 67 -6.28 -3.88 8.79
CA ARG A 67 -7.22 -3.03 8.05
C ARG A 67 -6.36 -2.07 7.25
N ALA A 68 -6.43 -2.18 5.92
CA ALA A 68 -5.82 -1.20 5.04
C ALA A 68 -6.32 0.17 5.50
N TYR A 69 -5.47 0.96 6.16
CA TYR A 69 -5.79 2.33 6.52
C TYR A 69 -6.13 3.04 5.21
N THR A 70 -7.42 3.34 5.04
CA THR A 70 -7.89 4.11 3.89
C THR A 70 -7.79 5.58 4.32
N PRO A 71 -6.77 6.32 3.87
CA PRO A 71 -6.65 7.72 4.23
C PRO A 71 -7.92 8.49 3.81
N PRO A 72 -8.42 9.41 4.63
CA PRO A 72 -9.54 10.26 4.25
C PRO A 72 -9.16 11.12 3.05
N VAL A 73 -10.15 11.52 2.25
CA VAL A 73 -9.94 12.28 1.00
C VAL A 73 -9.03 13.52 1.18
N PRO A 74 -9.17 14.33 2.25
CA PRO A 74 -8.28 15.48 2.46
C PRO A 74 -6.81 15.09 2.59
N GLU A 75 -6.50 13.96 3.24
CA GLU A 75 -5.12 13.48 3.39
C GLU A 75 -4.56 13.06 2.03
N ILE A 76 -5.35 12.37 1.20
CA ILE A 76 -4.96 12.01 -0.18
C ILE A 76 -4.65 13.27 -0.99
N LEU A 77 -5.47 14.31 -0.88
CA LEU A 77 -5.27 15.57 -1.60
C LEU A 77 -4.01 16.31 -1.13
N LEU A 78 -3.73 16.33 0.18
CA LEU A 78 -2.51 16.92 0.72
C LEU A 78 -1.27 16.21 0.19
N TRP A 79 -1.23 14.88 0.25
CA TRP A 79 -0.14 14.10 -0.33
C TRP A 79 -0.01 14.29 -1.85
N ALA A 80 -1.13 14.38 -2.56
CA ALA A 80 -1.13 14.61 -4.00
C ALA A 80 -0.55 16.00 -4.36
N ALA A 81 -0.91 17.02 -3.58
CA ALA A 81 -0.39 18.38 -3.75
C ALA A 81 1.10 18.48 -3.41
N MET A 82 1.54 17.87 -2.29
CA MET A 82 2.96 17.77 -1.95
C MET A 82 3.74 17.04 -3.05
N GLY A 83 3.21 15.93 -3.54
CA GLY A 83 3.81 15.19 -4.64
C GLY A 83 3.88 15.98 -5.93
N LEU A 84 2.85 16.77 -6.26
CA LEU A 84 2.83 17.61 -7.46
C LEU A 84 3.95 18.66 -7.37
N ILE A 85 4.05 19.36 -6.24
CA ILE A 85 5.10 20.35 -6.00
C ILE A 85 6.48 19.68 -6.09
N LEU A 86 6.63 18.50 -5.50
CA LEU A 86 7.89 17.77 -5.51
C LEU A 86 8.27 17.31 -6.92
N THR A 87 7.32 16.84 -7.73
CA THR A 87 7.57 16.47 -9.13
C THR A 87 8.00 17.69 -9.95
N VAL A 88 7.29 18.81 -9.82
CA VAL A 88 7.63 20.06 -10.53
C VAL A 88 9.02 20.55 -10.12
N ALA A 89 9.32 20.63 -8.82
CA ALA A 89 10.65 21.01 -8.34
C ALA A 89 11.73 20.02 -8.81
N GLY A 90 11.42 18.71 -8.75
CA GLY A 90 12.30 17.64 -9.17
C GLY A 90 12.64 17.66 -10.65
N THR A 91 11.76 18.19 -11.52
CA THR A 91 12.04 18.38 -12.95
C THR A 91 13.28 19.26 -13.18
N PHE A 92 13.45 20.31 -12.38
CA PHE A 92 14.50 21.32 -12.58
C PHE A 92 15.74 21.10 -11.72
N LEU A 93 15.70 20.15 -10.77
CA LEU A 93 16.82 19.85 -9.90
C LEU A 93 17.61 18.64 -10.43
N PRO A 94 18.86 18.81 -10.88
CA PRO A 94 19.70 17.70 -11.29
C PRO A 94 20.03 16.82 -10.09
N ALA A 95 19.91 15.51 -10.26
CA ALA A 95 20.34 14.54 -9.28
C ALA A 95 21.87 14.57 -9.20
N SER A 96 22.38 14.82 -8.00
CA SER A 96 23.80 14.94 -7.75
C SER A 96 24.23 14.01 -6.63
N SER A 97 25.44 13.49 -6.74
CA SER A 97 26.08 12.69 -5.72
C SER A 97 27.45 13.28 -5.39
N PHE A 98 27.98 12.93 -4.22
CA PHE A 98 29.38 13.19 -3.94
C PHE A 98 30.23 12.39 -4.91
N ALA A 99 31.29 13.03 -5.41
CA ALA A 99 32.34 12.34 -6.16
C ALA A 99 32.80 11.12 -5.36
N ALA A 100 33.19 10.05 -6.04
CA ALA A 100 33.56 8.84 -5.33
C ALA A 100 34.84 9.06 -4.51
N PRO A 101 35.03 8.39 -3.36
CA PRO A 101 36.14 8.67 -2.44
C PRO A 101 37.53 8.59 -3.07
N TRP A 102 37.70 7.75 -4.10
CA TRP A 102 38.95 7.64 -4.85
C TRP A 102 39.28 8.86 -5.72
N SER A 103 38.27 9.63 -6.16
CA SER A 103 38.48 10.89 -6.91
C SER A 103 38.85 12.08 -6.01
N TRP A 104 38.61 11.98 -4.69
CA TRP A 104 38.90 13.07 -3.75
C TRP A 104 40.40 13.36 -3.62
N PHE A 105 41.23 12.35 -3.87
CA PHE A 105 42.68 12.50 -3.80
C PHE A 105 43.27 13.33 -4.95
N GLY A 106 42.50 13.57 -6.02
CA GLY A 106 42.91 14.40 -7.17
C GLY A 106 42.11 15.69 -7.29
N ASP A 107 40.79 15.56 -7.44
CA ASP A 107 39.89 16.69 -7.77
C ASP A 107 39.24 17.32 -6.52
N GLY A 108 39.55 16.81 -5.33
CA GLY A 108 38.97 17.25 -4.06
C GLY A 108 37.54 16.79 -3.84
N PHE A 109 36.88 17.37 -2.84
CA PHE A 109 35.46 17.12 -2.57
C PHE A 109 34.60 17.84 -3.61
N GLY A 110 34.15 17.09 -4.62
CA GLY A 110 33.27 17.58 -5.69
C GLY A 110 31.87 16.99 -5.62
N ILE A 111 30.89 17.75 -6.13
CA ILE A 111 29.54 17.26 -6.42
C ILE A 111 29.49 16.91 -7.90
N GLN A 112 29.07 15.69 -8.24
CA GLN A 112 28.94 15.22 -9.63
C GLN A 112 27.48 14.95 -9.96
N THR A 113 27.04 15.40 -11.13
CA THR A 113 25.67 15.16 -11.63
C THR A 113 25.56 13.73 -12.15
N LEU A 114 24.46 13.07 -11.83
CA LEU A 114 24.16 11.69 -12.23
C LEU A 114 23.55 11.57 -13.63
N GLY A 115 23.48 12.68 -14.38
CA GLY A 115 22.87 12.73 -15.72
C GLY A 115 21.35 12.57 -15.73
N VAL A 116 20.70 12.71 -14.57
CA VAL A 116 19.23 12.64 -14.41
C VAL A 116 18.76 13.72 -13.45
N SER A 117 17.47 14.04 -13.47
CA SER A 117 16.84 14.95 -12.50
C SER A 117 16.21 14.19 -11.33
N TYR A 118 15.85 14.89 -10.25
CA TYR A 118 15.12 14.31 -9.13
C TYR A 118 13.63 14.03 -9.44
N GLN A 119 13.16 14.32 -10.66
CA GLN A 119 11.78 14.18 -11.09
C GLN A 119 11.23 12.77 -10.83
N VAL A 120 11.90 11.72 -11.33
CA VAL A 120 11.49 10.33 -11.10
C VAL A 120 11.53 10.00 -9.60
N GLY A 121 12.52 10.53 -8.88
CA GLY A 121 12.64 10.34 -7.44
C GLY A 121 11.46 10.94 -6.68
N ALA A 122 10.98 12.11 -7.09
CA ALA A 122 9.80 12.76 -6.52
C ALA A 122 8.53 11.92 -6.69
N VAL A 123 8.34 11.36 -7.89
CA VAL A 123 7.21 10.46 -8.19
C VAL A 123 7.22 9.24 -7.28
N LEU A 124 8.37 8.57 -7.19
CA LEU A 124 8.52 7.36 -6.38
C LEU A 124 8.45 7.66 -4.88
N LEU A 125 8.98 8.78 -4.42
CA LEU A 125 8.88 9.18 -3.01
C LEU A 125 7.44 9.48 -2.62
N THR A 126 6.70 10.19 -3.47
CA THR A 126 5.26 10.44 -3.28
C THR A 126 4.49 9.12 -3.20
N ALA A 127 4.80 8.16 -4.08
CA ALA A 127 4.21 6.83 -4.06
C ALA A 127 4.52 6.06 -2.77
N CYS A 128 5.78 6.08 -2.32
CA CYS A 128 6.16 5.47 -1.06
C CYS A 128 5.54 6.16 0.16
N LEU A 129 5.24 7.45 0.16
CA LEU A 129 4.73 8.13 1.35
C LEU A 129 3.20 8.30 1.37
N GLY A 130 2.61 8.70 0.24
CA GLY A 130 1.17 8.95 0.09
C GLY A 130 0.36 7.79 -0.49
N GLY A 131 1.03 6.72 -0.94
CA GLY A 131 0.38 5.53 -1.48
C GLY A 131 -0.20 5.70 -2.89
N LYS A 132 -0.82 4.63 -3.40
CA LYS A 132 -1.22 4.55 -4.82
C LYS A 132 -2.16 5.66 -5.28
N ASN A 133 -3.12 6.07 -4.44
CA ASN A 133 -4.17 7.02 -4.85
C ASN A 133 -3.63 8.45 -4.91
N ALA A 134 -2.88 8.88 -3.88
CA ALA A 134 -2.31 10.22 -3.84
C ALA A 134 -1.24 10.40 -4.92
N ALA A 135 -0.38 9.39 -5.11
CA ALA A 135 0.65 9.44 -6.12
C ALA A 135 0.07 9.41 -7.55
N LEU A 136 -0.95 8.58 -7.81
CA LEU A 136 -1.69 8.59 -9.08
C LEU A 136 -2.27 9.98 -9.35
N LEU A 137 -3.00 10.55 -8.39
CA LEU A 137 -3.65 11.85 -8.54
C LEU A 137 -2.63 12.97 -8.76
N SER A 138 -1.51 12.93 -8.03
CA SER A 138 -0.38 13.84 -8.21
C SER A 138 0.17 13.84 -9.63
N GLN A 139 0.40 12.65 -10.21
CA GLN A 139 0.95 12.55 -11.56
C GLN A 139 -0.07 12.91 -12.64
N ILE A 140 -1.36 12.62 -12.43
CA ILE A 140 -2.43 13.13 -13.32
C ILE A 140 -2.44 14.65 -13.30
N ALA A 141 -2.42 15.26 -12.11
CA ALA A 141 -2.39 16.71 -11.97
C ALA A 141 -1.13 17.32 -12.63
N TYR A 142 0.03 16.68 -12.47
CA TYR A 142 1.28 17.13 -13.08
C TYR A 142 1.21 17.14 -14.62
N VAL A 143 0.71 16.06 -15.22
CA VAL A 143 0.54 15.98 -16.68
C VAL A 143 -0.47 17.01 -17.17
N LEU A 144 -1.64 17.12 -16.54
CA LEU A 144 -2.65 18.11 -16.92
C LEU A 144 -2.11 19.54 -16.80
N LEU A 145 -1.41 19.85 -15.71
CA LEU A 145 -0.82 21.15 -15.46
C LEU A 145 0.17 21.52 -16.56
N GLY A 146 1.09 20.63 -16.93
CA GLY A 146 2.02 20.90 -18.02
C GLY A 146 1.35 21.03 -19.38
N LEU A 147 0.28 20.29 -19.65
CA LEU A 147 -0.49 20.42 -20.90
C LEU A 147 -1.26 21.76 -21.00
N THR A 148 -1.50 22.47 -19.89
CA THR A 148 -2.09 23.83 -19.93
C THR A 148 -1.15 24.89 -20.51
N GLY A 149 0.11 24.57 -20.77
CA GLY A 149 1.12 25.51 -21.29
C GLY A 149 2.07 26.06 -20.23
N LEU A 150 1.87 25.70 -18.95
CA LEU A 150 2.81 26.07 -17.89
C LEU A 150 4.15 25.34 -18.08
N PRO A 151 5.29 26.02 -17.91
CA PRO A 151 6.62 25.44 -18.14
C PRO A 151 7.06 24.58 -16.94
N VAL A 152 6.34 23.48 -16.70
CA VAL A 152 6.64 22.53 -15.61
C VAL A 152 7.36 21.28 -16.11
N PHE A 153 7.40 21.06 -17.43
CA PHE A 153 8.21 20.01 -18.04
C PHE A 153 9.61 20.54 -18.39
N ASP A 154 10.56 19.61 -18.57
CA ASP A 154 11.98 19.89 -18.83
C ASP A 154 12.22 20.76 -20.08
N ARG A 155 11.33 20.65 -21.09
CA ARG A 155 11.37 21.42 -22.34
C ARG A 155 10.19 22.39 -22.49
N GLY A 156 9.61 22.85 -21.37
CA GLY A 156 8.49 23.80 -21.36
C GLY A 156 7.16 23.14 -20.99
N GLY A 157 6.15 23.29 -21.84
CA GLY A 157 4.79 22.79 -21.60
C GLY A 157 3.90 22.97 -22.83
N GLY A 158 2.63 22.64 -22.69
CA GLY A 158 1.60 22.77 -23.72
C GLY A 158 1.32 21.49 -24.49
N LEU A 159 0.33 21.55 -25.38
CA LEU A 159 -0.13 20.41 -26.18
C LEU A 159 0.91 19.95 -27.22
N GLU A 160 1.81 20.83 -27.66
CA GLU A 160 2.92 20.45 -28.55
C GLU A 160 3.87 19.44 -27.88
N TYR A 161 3.90 19.40 -26.54
CA TYR A 161 4.68 18.43 -25.81
C TYR A 161 4.19 16.98 -26.05
N LEU A 162 2.96 16.78 -26.54
CA LEU A 162 2.45 15.48 -27.02
C LEU A 162 3.21 14.91 -28.22
N GLN A 163 4.11 15.68 -28.84
CA GLN A 163 4.98 15.21 -29.92
C GLN A 163 6.40 14.94 -29.44
N GLN A 164 6.67 15.12 -28.15
CA GLN A 164 7.99 14.85 -27.56
C GLN A 164 8.09 13.38 -27.14
N PRO A 165 9.18 12.67 -27.49
CA PRO A 165 9.38 11.30 -27.05
C PRO A 165 9.34 11.12 -25.52
N ASN A 166 9.77 12.15 -24.78
CA ASN A 166 9.77 12.15 -23.31
C ASN A 166 8.35 12.13 -22.71
N PHE A 167 7.33 12.59 -23.44
CA PHE A 167 5.96 12.63 -22.93
C PHE A 167 5.42 11.24 -22.55
N GLY A 168 5.82 10.20 -23.28
CA GLY A 168 5.49 8.82 -22.94
C GLY A 168 5.92 8.41 -21.54
N TYR A 169 7.06 8.91 -21.08
CA TYR A 169 7.56 8.65 -19.73
C TYR A 169 6.76 9.43 -18.67
N LEU A 170 6.22 10.60 -19.01
CA LEU A 170 5.30 11.35 -18.13
C LEU A 170 3.96 10.62 -17.96
N ILE A 171 3.42 10.00 -19.03
CA ILE A 171 2.28 9.07 -18.90
C ILE A 171 2.70 7.87 -18.04
N GLY A 172 3.92 7.37 -18.26
CA GLY A 172 4.52 6.32 -17.45
C GLY A 172 4.58 6.65 -15.95
N PHE A 173 4.73 7.92 -15.56
CA PHE A 173 4.69 8.33 -14.15
C PHE A 173 3.36 7.99 -13.49
N ILE A 174 2.24 8.09 -14.20
CA ILE A 174 0.92 7.76 -13.68
C ILE A 174 0.87 6.26 -13.29
N VAL A 175 1.31 5.39 -14.21
CA VAL A 175 1.32 3.94 -14.01
C VAL A 175 2.36 3.54 -12.96
N GLY A 176 3.58 4.08 -13.05
CA GLY A 176 4.67 3.79 -12.13
C GLY A 176 4.39 4.25 -10.70
N ALA A 177 3.81 5.43 -10.52
CA ALA A 177 3.39 5.94 -9.22
C ALA A 177 2.33 5.04 -8.58
N TRP A 178 1.35 4.59 -9.36
CA TRP A 178 0.31 3.69 -8.88
C TRP A 178 0.88 2.33 -8.48
N LEU A 179 1.72 1.71 -9.32
CA LEU A 179 2.36 0.42 -9.04
C LEU A 179 3.26 0.49 -7.80
N CYS A 180 4.13 1.50 -7.74
CA CYS A 180 5.02 1.73 -6.61
C CYS A 180 4.23 1.94 -5.32
N GLY A 181 3.24 2.84 -5.35
CA GLY A 181 2.45 3.18 -4.17
C GLY A 181 1.52 2.06 -3.74
N TRP A 182 1.13 1.17 -4.64
CA TRP A 182 0.38 -0.03 -4.30
C TRP A 182 1.28 -1.03 -3.58
N LEU A 183 2.42 -1.39 -4.18
CA LEU A 183 3.35 -2.36 -3.59
C LEU A 183 3.97 -1.88 -2.27
N ALA A 184 4.28 -0.59 -2.17
CA ALA A 184 4.89 -0.01 -0.98
C ALA A 184 4.00 -0.15 0.27
N PHE A 185 2.67 -0.30 0.10
CA PHE A 185 1.71 -0.43 1.20
C PHE A 185 1.15 -1.85 1.38
N GLN A 186 1.62 -2.84 0.62
CA GLN A 186 1.15 -4.23 0.70
C GLN A 186 1.85 -5.06 1.78
N THR A 187 3.03 -4.63 2.23
CA THR A 187 3.80 -5.38 3.22
C THR A 187 4.31 -4.47 4.34
N LEU A 188 4.80 -5.08 5.43
CA LEU A 188 5.44 -4.35 6.53
C LEU A 188 6.58 -3.48 6.00
N VAL A 189 6.77 -2.30 6.61
CA VAL A 189 7.80 -1.34 6.22
C VAL A 189 9.19 -1.93 6.39
N LYS A 190 9.74 -2.44 5.29
CA LYS A 190 11.10 -2.96 5.16
C LYS A 190 11.79 -2.19 4.05
N PHE A 191 13.06 -1.86 4.24
CA PHE A 191 13.88 -1.18 3.23
C PHE A 191 13.87 -1.92 1.89
N SER A 192 14.00 -3.25 1.90
CA SER A 192 13.95 -4.08 0.70
C SER A 192 12.60 -4.04 -0.03
N SER A 193 11.49 -3.97 0.71
CA SER A 193 10.16 -3.83 0.11
C SER A 193 9.99 -2.46 -0.56
N LEU A 194 10.52 -1.39 0.03
CA LEU A 194 10.48 -0.06 -0.57
C LEU A 194 11.33 0.01 -1.84
N ILE A 195 12.56 -0.53 -1.82
CA ILE A 195 13.38 -0.64 -3.03
C ILE A 195 12.65 -1.42 -4.12
N ALA A 196 12.11 -2.59 -3.79
CA ALA A 196 11.37 -3.41 -4.77
C ALA A 196 10.17 -2.64 -5.35
N SER A 197 9.41 -1.92 -4.51
CA SER A 197 8.29 -1.10 -4.97
C SER A 197 8.72 0.04 -5.91
N CYS A 198 9.82 0.72 -5.59
CA CYS A 198 10.40 1.76 -6.44
C CYS A 198 10.88 1.20 -7.79
N LEU A 199 11.56 0.04 -7.78
CA LEU A 199 12.03 -0.62 -8.99
C LEU A 199 10.87 -1.04 -9.89
N VAL A 200 9.80 -1.61 -9.32
CA VAL A 200 8.60 -1.95 -10.11
C VAL A 200 7.92 -0.69 -10.66
N GLY A 201 7.87 0.39 -9.88
CA GLY A 201 7.40 1.69 -10.36
C GLY A 201 8.22 2.20 -11.54
N LEU A 202 9.55 2.19 -11.40
CA LEU A 202 10.48 2.59 -12.46
C LEU A 202 10.31 1.73 -13.72
N LEU A 203 10.20 0.41 -13.57
CA LEU A 203 9.92 -0.48 -14.71
C LEU A 203 8.60 -0.11 -15.40
N GLY A 204 7.54 0.21 -14.64
CA GLY A 204 6.28 0.70 -15.19
C GLY A 204 6.43 2.00 -15.99
N ILE A 205 7.23 2.94 -15.49
CA ILE A 205 7.54 4.20 -16.18
C ILE A 205 8.23 3.93 -17.52
N HIS A 206 9.29 3.11 -17.51
CA HIS A 206 10.04 2.79 -18.73
C HIS A 206 9.21 1.96 -19.70
N LEU A 207 8.39 1.02 -19.23
CA LEU A 207 7.55 0.20 -20.11
C LEU A 207 6.57 1.08 -20.91
N VAL A 208 5.86 1.98 -20.24
CA VAL A 208 4.92 2.91 -20.90
C VAL A 208 5.67 3.90 -21.79
N GLY A 209 6.80 4.44 -21.33
CA GLY A 209 7.64 5.34 -22.12
C GLY A 209 8.17 4.71 -23.39
N LEU A 210 8.61 3.44 -23.33
CA LEU A 210 9.09 2.69 -24.49
C LEU A 210 7.96 2.34 -25.47
N ILE A 211 6.79 1.94 -24.97
CA ILE A 211 5.61 1.69 -25.83
C ILE A 211 5.26 2.96 -26.60
N TYR A 212 5.24 4.11 -25.92
CA TYR A 212 4.96 5.40 -26.54
C TYR A 212 6.05 5.79 -27.56
N LEU A 213 7.33 5.60 -27.21
CA LEU A 213 8.47 5.86 -28.10
C LEU A 213 8.39 5.04 -29.39
N VAL A 214 8.06 3.74 -29.29
CA VAL A 214 7.84 2.87 -30.45
C VAL A 214 6.65 3.35 -31.27
N GLY A 215 5.54 3.70 -30.62
CA GLY A 215 4.35 4.24 -31.30
C GLY A 215 4.65 5.51 -32.09
N MET A 216 5.40 6.44 -31.52
CA MET A 216 5.82 7.66 -32.22
C MET A 216 6.75 7.35 -33.38
N TYR A 217 7.75 6.47 -33.18
CA TYR A 217 8.67 6.08 -34.24
C TYR A 217 7.93 5.54 -35.48
N LEU A 218 6.84 4.79 -35.27
CA LEU A 218 6.04 4.21 -36.34
C LEU A 218 5.05 5.18 -37.01
N THR A 219 4.72 6.31 -36.38
CA THR A 219 3.62 7.19 -36.84
C THR A 219 4.10 8.57 -37.28
N THR A 220 4.81 9.29 -36.41
CA THR A 220 5.24 10.68 -36.63
C THR A 220 6.74 10.84 -36.81
N GLY A 221 7.52 9.80 -36.48
CA GLY A 221 8.98 9.88 -36.37
C GLY A 221 9.42 10.49 -35.03
N LEU A 222 10.71 10.32 -34.69
CA LEU A 222 11.29 10.75 -33.40
C LEU A 222 11.92 12.16 -33.42
N GLY A 223 11.61 12.94 -34.46
CA GLY A 223 12.20 14.25 -34.73
C GLY A 223 13.53 14.17 -35.50
N SER A 224 14.07 15.34 -35.85
CA SER A 224 15.27 15.46 -36.71
C SER A 224 16.60 15.11 -36.03
N SER A 225 16.61 14.90 -34.71
CA SER A 225 17.82 14.61 -33.93
C SER A 225 17.99 13.13 -33.56
N ILE A 226 16.97 12.30 -33.80
CA ILE A 226 16.97 10.88 -33.44
C ILE A 226 16.53 10.09 -34.67
N ASP A 227 17.51 9.53 -35.37
CA ASP A 227 17.27 8.89 -36.67
C ASP A 227 16.83 7.42 -36.53
N SER A 228 17.07 6.80 -35.37
CA SER A 228 16.77 5.39 -35.13
C SER A 228 16.08 5.14 -33.80
N LEU A 229 15.20 4.13 -33.76
CA LEU A 229 14.54 3.67 -32.54
C LEU A 229 15.56 3.28 -31.46
N TRP A 230 16.65 2.62 -31.85
CA TRP A 230 17.71 2.21 -30.93
C TRP A 230 18.34 3.42 -30.22
N GLN A 231 18.64 4.48 -30.97
CA GLN A 231 19.16 5.71 -30.39
C GLN A 231 18.15 6.33 -29.41
N GLY A 232 16.85 6.33 -29.73
CA GLY A 232 15.81 6.78 -28.81
C GLY A 232 15.78 5.97 -27.51
N ILE A 233 15.88 4.64 -27.59
CA ILE A 233 15.93 3.76 -26.41
C ILE A 233 17.17 4.06 -25.56
N VAL A 234 18.33 4.24 -26.20
CA VAL A 234 19.57 4.57 -25.51
C VAL A 234 19.44 5.91 -24.78
N VAL A 235 18.97 6.95 -25.46
CA VAL A 235 18.89 8.31 -24.90
C VAL A 235 17.87 8.42 -23.77
N TYR A 236 16.65 7.88 -23.96
CA TYR A 236 15.56 8.09 -23.00
C TYR A 236 15.44 6.99 -21.94
N SER A 237 15.98 5.79 -22.18
CA SER A 237 15.91 4.68 -21.22
C SER A 237 17.27 4.26 -20.69
N LEU A 238 18.23 3.87 -21.53
CA LEU A 238 19.46 3.22 -21.04
C LEU A 238 20.47 4.18 -20.42
N GLN A 239 20.67 5.36 -21.01
CA GLN A 239 21.60 6.37 -20.50
C GLN A 239 21.19 6.92 -19.12
N PRO A 240 19.92 7.30 -18.86
CA PRO A 240 19.50 7.77 -17.52
C PRO A 240 19.38 6.64 -16.50
N PHE A 241 19.35 5.37 -16.93
CA PHE A 241 19.07 4.23 -16.05
C PHE A 241 20.01 4.13 -14.83
N PRO A 242 21.36 4.25 -14.93
CA PRO A 242 22.23 4.17 -13.77
C PRO A 242 21.96 5.27 -12.73
N GLY A 243 21.71 6.50 -13.21
CA GLY A 243 21.35 7.63 -12.36
C GLY A 243 20.01 7.42 -11.65
N GLN A 244 19.01 6.88 -12.36
CA GLN A 244 17.71 6.55 -11.77
C GLN A 244 17.81 5.45 -10.71
N ILE A 245 18.67 4.44 -10.89
CA ILE A 245 18.92 3.42 -9.86
C ILE A 245 19.53 4.06 -8.60
N ALA A 246 20.48 5.00 -8.74
CA ALA A 246 21.01 5.73 -7.59
C ALA A 246 19.92 6.56 -6.89
N VAL A 247 19.05 7.23 -7.65
CA VAL A 247 17.90 7.96 -7.12
C VAL A 247 16.91 7.03 -6.40
N VAL A 248 16.61 5.84 -6.96
CA VAL A 248 15.77 4.82 -6.33
C VAL A 248 16.32 4.45 -4.95
N CYS A 249 17.62 4.17 -4.84
CA CYS A 249 18.26 3.84 -3.57
C CYS A 249 18.10 4.98 -2.54
N ALA A 250 18.35 6.22 -2.96
CA ALA A 250 18.22 7.39 -2.09
C ALA A 250 16.77 7.59 -1.63
N VAL A 251 15.81 7.49 -2.54
CA VAL A 251 14.38 7.63 -2.25
C VAL A 251 13.89 6.55 -1.32
N SER A 252 14.28 5.28 -1.52
CA SER A 252 13.89 4.20 -0.63
C SER A 252 14.47 4.36 0.77
N LEU A 253 15.67 4.94 0.90
CA LEU A 253 16.26 5.25 2.21
C LEU A 253 15.48 6.37 2.91
N VAL A 254 15.23 7.48 2.21
CA VAL A 254 14.44 8.59 2.74
C VAL A 254 13.04 8.11 3.13
N ALA A 255 12.37 7.37 2.26
CA ALA A 255 11.05 6.80 2.52
C ALA A 255 11.05 5.85 3.73
N PHE A 256 12.09 5.03 3.89
CA PHE A 256 12.21 4.14 5.04
C PHE A 256 12.31 4.92 6.35
N VAL A 257 13.18 5.94 6.39
CA VAL A 257 13.36 6.80 7.57
C VAL A 257 12.08 7.58 7.89
N MET A 258 11.46 8.20 6.88
CA MET A 258 10.23 8.97 7.06
C MET A 258 9.07 8.08 7.52
N ARG A 259 8.87 6.90 6.92
CA ARG A 259 7.84 5.96 7.38
C ARG A 259 8.09 5.48 8.80
N LYS A 260 9.36 5.28 9.19
CA LYS A 260 9.68 4.96 10.58
C LYS A 260 9.34 6.12 11.52
N ALA A 261 9.62 7.36 11.14
CA ALA A 261 9.27 8.53 11.96
C ALA A 261 7.75 8.80 12.04
N MET A 262 7.01 8.53 10.98
CA MET A 262 5.57 8.83 10.89
C MET A 262 4.66 7.72 11.45
N PHE A 263 5.12 6.47 11.39
CA PHE A 263 4.33 5.28 11.78
C PHE A 263 4.97 4.51 12.96
N THR A 264 5.78 5.18 13.77
CA THR A 264 6.19 4.69 15.10
C THR A 264 5.19 5.16 16.16
#